data_AF-A0A948YYT5-F1
#
_entry.id   AF-A0A948YYT5-F1
#
_cell.length_a   1.000
_cell.length_b   1.000
_cell.length_c   1.000
_cell.angle_alpha   90.00
_cell.angle_beta   90.00
_cell.angle_gamma   90.00
#
_symmetry.space_group_name_H-M   'P 1'
#
loop_
_entity.id
_entity.type
_entity.pdbx_description
1 polymer ?
#
loop_
_entity_poly.entity_id
_entity_poly.type
_entity_poly.pdbx_seq_one_letter_code
_entity_poly.pdbx_strand_id
1 'polypeptide(L)'
;MGRGSNPFIVWKLRTMVDGADRNNVHWTTDNDDRLTRVGRFIRKTRLDEVPQLLNIFKGEMSLIGPRPEALSLVEMYTKEIAYYPERHMVTPGITGWAQINYPYGNSIEDTRQKLMYDFYYIKNRSIVLDLMIFLRTIRIVLTGKGAM
;
A
#
# COMPACT_ATOMS: atom_id res chain seq x y z
N MET A 1 3.11 -3.91 8.41
CA MET A 1 4.46 -3.91 9.02
C MET A 1 5.15 -2.59 8.73
N GLY A 2 5.82 -2.00 9.71
CA GLY A 2 6.48 -0.69 9.61
C GLY A 2 8.00 -0.77 9.55
N ARG A 3 8.67 0.38 9.71
CA ARG A 3 10.14 0.49 9.64
C ARG A 3 10.82 -0.43 10.66
N GLY A 4 11.89 -1.10 10.24
CA GLY A 4 12.67 -2.01 11.07
C GLY A 4 11.88 -3.27 11.43
N SER A 5 10.89 -3.66 10.62
CA SER A 5 10.01 -4.78 10.92
C SER A 5 9.27 -4.62 12.26
N ASN A 6 8.86 -3.39 12.58
CA ASN A 6 8.03 -3.09 13.75
C ASN A 6 6.54 -3.02 13.37
N PRO A 7 5.65 -3.78 14.03
CA PRO A 7 4.22 -3.64 13.84
C PRO A 7 3.72 -2.25 14.24
N PHE A 8 2.76 -1.71 13.49
CA PHE A 8 2.09 -0.46 13.82
C PHE A 8 0.63 -0.49 13.32
N ILE A 9 -0.20 0.40 13.83
CA ILE A 9 -1.62 0.47 13.47
C ILE A 9 -1.77 1.40 12.26
N VAL A 10 -2.27 0.90 11.14
CA VAL A 10 -2.61 1.73 9.98
C VAL A 10 -4.07 2.18 10.10
N TRP A 11 -4.31 3.49 10.16
CA TRP A 11 -5.66 4.04 10.25
C TRP A 11 -6.32 4.10 8.87
N LYS A 12 -7.53 3.56 8.73
CA LYS A 12 -8.34 3.65 7.50
C LYS A 12 -9.83 3.80 7.82
N LEU A 13 -10.58 4.41 6.92
CA LEU A 13 -12.04 4.39 7.00
C LEU A 13 -12.56 3.02 6.58
N ARG A 14 -13.57 2.52 7.30
CA ARG A 14 -14.25 1.29 6.95
C ARG A 14 -15.07 1.49 5.68
N THR A 15 -14.78 0.72 4.63
CA THR A 15 -15.51 0.75 3.35
C THR A 15 -16.30 -0.53 3.06
N MET A 16 -16.03 -1.59 3.80
CA MET A 16 -16.66 -2.90 3.65
C MET A 16 -17.73 -3.14 4.73
N VAL A 17 -18.66 -4.05 4.45
CA VAL A 17 -19.67 -4.52 5.40
C VAL A 17 -19.05 -5.18 6.62
N ASP A 18 -19.81 -5.28 7.71
CA ASP A 18 -19.33 -5.96 8.91
C ASP A 18 -19.10 -7.46 8.65
N GLY A 19 -17.99 -8.00 9.14
CA GLY A 19 -17.58 -9.39 8.91
C GLY A 19 -17.01 -9.69 7.52
N ALA A 20 -16.64 -8.68 6.73
CA ALA A 20 -15.99 -8.84 5.42
C ALA A 20 -14.67 -9.63 5.45
N ASP A 21 -14.05 -9.74 6.62
CA ASP A 21 -12.79 -10.42 6.92
C ASP A 21 -12.95 -11.90 7.32
N ARG A 22 -14.17 -12.37 7.60
CA ARG A 22 -14.46 -13.71 8.17
C ARG A 22 -13.92 -14.90 7.36
N ASN A 23 -13.65 -14.72 6.07
CA ASN A 23 -13.20 -15.78 5.17
C ASN A 23 -11.69 -15.74 4.87
N ASN A 24 -10.88 -14.95 5.60
CA ASN A 24 -9.44 -14.77 5.34
C ASN A 24 -9.12 -14.38 3.89
N VAL A 25 -10.07 -13.76 3.19
CA VAL A 25 -9.85 -13.29 1.82
C VAL A 25 -8.95 -12.06 1.87
N HIS A 26 -7.66 -12.27 1.60
CA HIS A 26 -6.61 -11.27 1.73
C HIS A 26 -6.65 -10.19 0.64
N TRP A 27 -7.24 -10.48 -0.52
CA TRP A 27 -7.29 -9.57 -1.66
C TRP A 27 -8.72 -9.06 -1.90
N THR A 28 -8.84 -7.81 -2.32
CA THR A 28 -10.11 -7.30 -2.89
C THR A 28 -10.16 -7.72 -4.35
N THR A 29 -11.31 -8.17 -4.83
CA THR A 29 -11.54 -8.46 -6.25
C THR A 29 -12.30 -7.33 -6.94
N ASP A 30 -12.24 -7.28 -8.27
CA ASP A 30 -13.12 -6.41 -9.05
C ASP A 30 -14.58 -6.77 -8.71
N ASN A 31 -15.39 -5.74 -8.41
CA ASN A 31 -16.78 -5.89 -7.92
C ASN A 31 -16.95 -6.72 -6.65
N ASP A 32 -16.03 -6.60 -5.68
CA ASP A 32 -16.16 -7.24 -4.37
C ASP A 32 -17.51 -6.91 -3.68
N ASP A 33 -18.34 -7.93 -3.46
CA ASP A 33 -19.66 -7.82 -2.83
C ASP A 33 -19.59 -7.33 -1.38
N ARG A 34 -18.41 -7.41 -0.75
CA ARG A 34 -18.19 -6.88 0.59
C ARG A 34 -18.16 -5.35 0.61
N LEU A 35 -18.04 -4.68 -0.53
CA LEU A 35 -18.00 -3.22 -0.62
C LEU A 35 -19.40 -2.59 -0.62
N THR A 36 -19.61 -1.69 0.34
CA THR A 36 -20.83 -0.87 0.36
C THR A 36 -20.83 0.15 -0.80
N ARG A 37 -22.02 0.64 -1.20
CA ARG A 37 -22.12 1.68 -2.25
C ARG A 37 -21.31 2.93 -1.89
N VAL A 38 -21.39 3.37 -0.63
CA VAL A 38 -20.60 4.49 -0.10
C VAL A 38 -19.12 4.12 -0.04
N GLY A 39 -18.79 2.91 0.39
CA GLY A 39 -17.42 2.40 0.42
C GLY A 39 -16.73 2.40 -0.95
N ARG A 40 -17.47 2.08 -2.03
CA ARG A 40 -16.97 2.21 -3.41
C ARG A 40 -16.58 3.63 -3.74
N PHE A 41 -17.42 4.61 -3.38
CA PHE A 41 -17.10 6.03 -3.59
C PHE A 41 -15.88 6.47 -2.77
N ILE A 42 -15.80 6.07 -1.49
CA ILE A 42 -14.67 6.39 -0.60
C ILE A 42 -13.36 5.82 -1.18
N ARG A 43 -13.33 4.55 -1.63
CA ARG A 43 -12.14 3.96 -2.27
C ARG A 43 -11.80 4.62 -3.60
N LYS A 44 -12.81 4.94 -4.42
CA LYS A 44 -12.62 5.64 -5.71
C LYS A 44 -11.92 6.98 -5.54
N THR A 45 -12.25 7.68 -4.46
CA THR A 45 -11.67 8.99 -4.11
C THR A 45 -10.45 8.89 -3.19
N ARG A 46 -10.03 7.67 -2.81
CA ARG A 46 -9.00 7.38 -1.79
C ARG A 46 -9.20 8.07 -0.44
N LEU A 47 -10.45 8.43 -0.13
CA LEU A 47 -10.79 9.04 1.16
C LEU A 47 -10.60 8.05 2.31
N ASP A 48 -10.57 6.74 2.04
CA ASP A 48 -10.31 5.72 3.04
C ASP A 48 -8.92 5.80 3.65
N GLU A 49 -7.96 6.40 2.95
CA GLU A 49 -6.57 6.53 3.38
C GLU A 49 -6.27 7.86 4.09
N VAL A 50 -7.21 8.81 4.12
CA VAL A 50 -7.03 10.11 4.81
C VAL A 50 -6.61 9.97 6.28
N PRO A 51 -7.15 9.02 7.08
CA PRO A 51 -6.70 8.83 8.46
C PRO A 51 -5.22 8.46 8.60
N GLN A 52 -4.56 7.95 7.56
CA GLN A 52 -3.13 7.63 7.58
C GLN A 52 -2.25 8.87 7.73
N LEU A 53 -2.78 10.08 7.48
CA LEU A 53 -2.07 11.32 7.81
C LEU A 53 -1.69 11.36 9.30
N LEU A 54 -2.50 10.78 10.19
CA LEU A 54 -2.15 10.64 11.61
C LEU A 54 -0.92 9.76 11.83
N ASN A 55 -0.76 8.68 11.05
CA ASN A 55 0.44 7.84 11.09
C ASN A 55 1.68 8.61 10.62
N ILE A 56 1.52 9.50 9.64
CA ILE A 56 2.62 10.38 9.19
C ILE A 56 3.01 11.35 10.30
N PHE A 57 2.05 12.00 10.95
CA PHE A 57 2.33 12.91 12.06
C PHE A 57 3.00 12.20 13.25
N LYS A 58 2.71 10.91 13.47
CA LYS A 58 3.37 10.07 14.48
C LYS A 58 4.75 9.55 14.07
N GLY A 59 5.17 9.74 12.82
CA GLY A 59 6.42 9.23 12.27
C GLY A 59 6.42 7.71 11.97
N GLU A 60 5.25 7.07 11.97
CA GLU A 60 5.08 5.65 11.64
C GLU A 60 5.06 5.42 10.12
N MET A 61 4.62 6.43 9.37
CA MET A 61 4.54 6.43 7.91
C MET A 61 5.16 7.70 7.32
N SER A 62 5.47 7.66 6.02
CA SER A 62 5.82 8.80 5.19
C SER A 62 4.81 8.98 4.06
N LEU A 63 4.86 10.12 3.36
CA LEU A 63 4.09 10.29 2.13
C LEU A 63 4.55 9.29 1.07
N ILE A 64 5.87 9.12 0.93
CA ILE A 64 6.50 8.30 -0.09
C ILE A 64 7.31 7.19 0.57
N GLY A 65 7.12 5.96 0.10
CA GLY A 65 7.80 4.77 0.57
C GLY A 65 7.08 3.48 0.13
N PRO A 66 7.66 2.30 0.41
CA PRO A 66 6.99 1.02 0.19
C PRO A 66 5.64 0.97 0.90
N ARG A 67 4.59 0.51 0.24
CA ARG A 67 3.25 0.40 0.85
C ARG A 67 3.29 -0.62 2.00
N PRO A 68 2.71 -0.29 3.17
CA PRO A 68 2.67 -1.24 4.29
C PRO A 68 1.71 -2.39 3.97
N GLU A 69 2.15 -3.62 4.26
CA GLU A 69 1.32 -4.82 4.14
C GLU A 69 0.82 -5.31 5.50
N ALA A 70 -0.30 -6.03 5.49
CA ALA A 70 -0.86 -6.67 6.68
C ALA A 70 0.12 -7.71 7.25
N LEU A 71 0.12 -7.92 8.57
CA LEU A 71 1.07 -8.83 9.23
C LEU A 71 1.00 -10.26 8.68
N SER A 72 -0.22 -10.78 8.49
CA SER A 72 -0.43 -12.12 7.92
C SER A 72 0.17 -12.28 6.52
N LEU A 73 0.09 -11.23 5.69
CA LEU A 73 0.69 -11.20 4.36
C LEU A 73 2.22 -11.12 4.44
N VAL A 74 2.76 -10.29 5.32
CA VAL A 74 4.20 -10.17 5.53
C VAL A 74 4.81 -11.50 5.98
N GLU A 75 4.15 -12.22 6.88
CA GLU A 75 4.58 -13.55 7.33
C GLU A 75 4.58 -14.57 6.20
N MET A 76 3.55 -14.56 5.36
CA MET A 76 3.48 -15.39 4.15
C MET A 76 4.61 -15.03 3.17
N TYR A 77 4.75 -13.76 2.80
CA TYR A 77 5.74 -13.31 1.83
C TYR A 77 7.18 -13.49 2.30
N THR A 78 7.45 -13.38 3.60
CA THR A 78 8.79 -13.61 4.15
C THR A 78 9.23 -15.08 4.01
N LYS A 79 8.27 -16.03 3.99
CA LYS A 79 8.57 -17.45 3.76
C LYS A 79 8.79 -17.77 2.28
N GLU A 80 8.04 -17.12 1.40
CA GLU A 80 8.03 -17.41 -0.04
C GLU A 80 9.05 -16.58 -0.85
N ILE A 81 9.39 -15.37 -0.38
CA ILE A 81 10.19 -14.40 -1.12
C ILE A 81 11.43 -14.04 -0.30
N ALA A 82 12.60 -14.46 -0.79
CA ALA A 82 13.88 -14.10 -0.20
C ALA A 82 14.06 -12.58 -0.12
N TYR A 83 14.64 -12.12 0.98
CA TYR A 83 14.90 -10.70 1.28
C TYR A 83 13.64 -9.83 1.39
N TYR A 84 12.43 -10.39 1.43
CA TYR A 84 11.21 -9.59 1.56
C TYR A 84 11.22 -8.60 2.74
N PRO A 85 11.74 -8.93 3.94
CA PRO A 85 11.80 -7.99 5.07
C PRO A 85 12.66 -6.75 4.82
N GLU A 86 13.58 -6.78 3.85
CA GLU A 86 14.47 -5.66 3.54
C GLU A 86 13.71 -4.40 3.11
N ARG A 87 12.50 -4.54 2.54
CA ARG A 87 11.65 -3.39 2.22
C ARG A 87 11.28 -2.56 3.44
N HIS A 88 11.33 -3.14 4.64
CA HIS A 88 11.05 -2.45 5.90
C HIS A 88 12.25 -1.62 6.42
N MET A 89 13.38 -1.54 5.70
CA MET A 89 14.50 -0.67 6.10
C MET A 89 14.12 0.83 6.13
N VAL A 90 13.11 1.22 5.35
CA VAL A 90 12.61 2.60 5.29
C VAL A 90 11.20 2.70 5.88
N THR A 91 10.77 3.92 6.19
CA THR A 91 9.37 4.15 6.60
C THR A 91 8.42 3.80 5.46
N PRO A 92 7.32 3.10 5.75
CA PRO A 92 6.31 2.81 4.75
C PRO A 92 5.61 4.07 4.26
N GLY A 93 5.17 4.07 3.00
CA GLY A 93 4.54 5.20 2.33
C GLY A 93 3.04 5.06 2.13
N ILE A 94 2.33 6.18 2.01
CA ILE A 94 0.98 6.21 1.41
C ILE A 94 1.07 5.83 -0.08
N THR A 95 2.02 6.45 -0.77
CA THR A 95 2.36 6.17 -2.16
C THR A 95 3.84 5.75 -2.30
N GLY A 96 4.22 5.17 -3.43
CA GLY A 96 5.57 4.65 -3.62
C GLY A 96 5.87 4.31 -5.07
N TRP A 97 7.15 4.05 -5.35
CA TRP A 97 7.64 3.72 -6.69
C TRP A 97 6.95 2.48 -7.28
N ALA A 98 6.73 1.44 -6.47
CA ALA A 98 6.00 0.26 -6.90
C ALA A 98 4.54 0.59 -7.29
N GLN A 99 3.82 1.36 -6.47
CA GLN A 99 2.41 1.70 -6.71
C GLN A 99 2.20 2.49 -8.01
N ILE A 100 3.15 3.35 -8.40
CA ILE A 100 3.00 4.18 -9.62
C ILE A 100 3.46 3.48 -10.90
N ASN A 101 4.34 2.48 -10.82
CA ASN A 101 4.87 1.77 -11.98
C ASN A 101 4.25 0.38 -12.18
N TYR A 102 3.66 -0.19 -11.13
CA TYR A 102 3.13 -1.54 -11.14
C TYR A 102 1.78 -1.62 -10.40
N PRO A 103 0.69 -1.19 -11.06
CA PRO A 103 -0.61 -1.01 -10.40
C PRO A 103 -1.35 -2.33 -10.12
N TYR A 104 -0.92 -3.47 -10.66
CA TYR A 104 -1.71 -4.70 -10.61
C TYR A 104 -0.96 -5.89 -10.03
N GLY A 105 -1.69 -6.77 -9.35
CA GLY A 105 -1.21 -8.11 -9.05
C GLY A 105 -1.52 -8.60 -7.64
N ASN A 106 -2.17 -9.76 -7.59
CA ASN A 106 -2.60 -10.46 -6.37
C ASN A 106 -1.90 -11.83 -6.24
N SER A 107 -0.74 -12.00 -6.88
CA SER A 107 0.07 -13.22 -6.78
C SER A 107 1.38 -13.00 -6.03
N ILE A 108 2.04 -14.10 -5.67
CA ILE A 108 3.40 -14.10 -5.09
C ILE A 108 4.39 -13.48 -6.10
N GLU A 109 4.23 -13.78 -7.39
CA GLU A 109 5.12 -13.24 -8.44
C GLU A 109 4.94 -11.73 -8.60
N ASP A 110 3.70 -11.23 -8.56
CA ASP A 110 3.45 -9.79 -8.58
C ASP A 110 4.06 -9.09 -7.36
N THR A 111 3.99 -9.76 -6.20
CA THR A 111 4.60 -9.26 -4.97
C THR A 111 6.12 -9.21 -5.10
N ARG A 112 6.72 -10.19 -5.77
CA ARG A 112 8.16 -10.21 -6.08
C ARG A 112 8.54 -9.05 -7.01
N GLN A 113 7.73 -8.75 -8.02
CA GLN A 113 7.96 -7.59 -8.90
C GLN A 113 7.82 -6.26 -8.16
N LYS A 114 6.77 -6.11 -7.32
CA LYS A 114 6.60 -4.94 -6.45
C LYS A 114 7.80 -4.76 -5.52
N LEU A 115 8.33 -5.84 -4.96
CA LEU A 115 9.53 -5.81 -4.12
C LEU A 115 10.75 -5.28 -4.88
N MET A 116 10.94 -5.64 -6.15
CA MET A 116 12.03 -5.09 -6.97
C MET A 116 11.92 -3.57 -7.15
N TYR A 117 10.70 -3.05 -7.34
CA TYR A 117 10.47 -1.60 -7.38
C TYR A 117 10.72 -0.94 -6.02
N ASP A 118 10.34 -1.58 -4.92
CA ASP A 118 10.65 -1.08 -3.58
C ASP A 118 12.17 -1.04 -3.34
N PHE A 119 12.93 -2.04 -3.77
CA PHE A 119 14.39 -2.03 -3.69
C PHE A 119 15.03 -0.94 -4.57
N TYR A 120 14.49 -0.71 -5.77
CA TYR A 120 14.93 0.41 -6.59
C TYR A 120 14.73 1.74 -5.85
N TYR A 121 13.57 1.94 -5.21
CA TYR A 121 13.30 3.14 -4.43
C TYR A 121 14.25 3.29 -3.25
N ILE A 122 14.44 2.22 -2.47
CA ILE A 122 15.33 2.24 -1.29
C ILE A 122 16.76 2.57 -1.70
N LYS A 123 17.25 1.98 -2.79
CA LYS A 123 18.61 2.20 -3.29
C LYS A 123 18.83 3.59 -3.89
N ASN A 124 17.84 4.15 -4.58
CA ASN A 124 17.95 5.40 -5.34
C ASN A 124 17.19 6.57 -4.70
N ARG A 125 16.91 6.47 -3.39
CA ARG A 125 16.12 7.46 -2.67
C ARG A 125 16.75 8.84 -2.80
N SER A 126 16.00 9.77 -3.38
CA SER A 126 16.43 11.14 -3.61
C SER A 126 15.22 12.07 -3.64
N ILE A 127 15.45 13.36 -3.38
CA ILE A 127 14.39 14.39 -3.44
C ILE A 127 13.74 14.43 -4.83
N VAL A 128 14.53 14.24 -5.89
CA VAL A 128 14.04 14.22 -7.27
C VAL A 128 13.11 13.03 -7.51
N LEU A 129 13.49 11.83 -7.05
CA LEU A 129 12.67 10.64 -7.15
C LEU A 129 11.36 10.80 -6.37
N ASP A 130 11.44 11.33 -5.14
CA ASP A 130 10.28 11.62 -4.31
C ASP A 130 9.32 12.62 -5.00
N LEU A 131 9.84 13.72 -5.55
CA LEU A 131 9.04 14.69 -6.28
C LEU A 131 8.37 14.08 -7.52
N MET A 132 9.10 13.25 -8.28
CA MET A 132 8.54 12.54 -9.43
C MET A 132 7.41 11.59 -9.02
N ILE A 133 7.58 10.83 -7.93
CA ILE A 133 6.54 9.95 -7.39
C ILE A 133 5.31 10.77 -7.02
N PHE A 134 5.48 11.86 -6.26
CA PHE A 134 4.39 12.72 -5.84
C PHE A 134 3.57 13.28 -7.01
N LEU A 135 4.24 13.84 -8.03
CA LEU A 135 3.57 14.39 -9.22
C LEU A 135 2.81 13.31 -10.00
N ARG A 136 3.38 12.12 -10.16
CA ARG A 136 2.71 10.98 -10.80
C ARG A 136 1.51 10.51 -9.98
N THR A 137 1.61 10.49 -8.66
CA THR A 137 0.51 10.13 -7.77
C THR A 137 -0.65 11.11 -7.89
N ILE A 138 -0.40 12.42 -7.91
CA ILE A 138 -1.45 13.44 -8.15
C ILE A 138 -2.17 13.15 -9.48
N ARG A 139 -1.41 12.90 -10.56
CA ARG A 139 -1.98 12.56 -11.86
C ARG A 139 -2.86 11.30 -11.81
N ILE A 140 -2.43 10.25 -11.12
CA ILE A 140 -3.19 9.00 -10.99
C ILE A 140 -4.49 9.24 -10.20
N VAL A 141 -4.43 9.98 -9.09
CA VAL A 141 -5.60 10.30 -8.26
C VAL A 141 -6.61 11.15 -9.05
N LEU A 142 -6.16 12.16 -9.79
CA LEU A 142 -7.03 13.02 -10.61
C LEU A 142 -7.67 12.28 -11.80
N THR A 143 -6.96 11.31 -12.38
CA THR A 143 -7.46 10.54 -13.53
C THR A 143 -8.26 9.30 -13.14
N GLY A 144 -8.30 8.93 -11.85
CA GLY A 144 -9.00 7.75 -11.35
C GLY A 144 -8.42 6.40 -11.79
N LYS A 145 -7.29 6.39 -12.53
CA LYS A 145 -6.69 5.17 -13.14
C LYS A 145 -6.06 4.18 -12.15
N GLY A 146 -6.04 4.49 -10.85
CA GLY A 146 -5.52 3.60 -9.82
C GLY A 146 -6.57 3.11 -8.81
N ALA A 147 -7.84 3.48 -8.98
CA ALA A 147 -8.90 3.14 -8.04
C ALA A 147 -9.81 2.04 -8.62
N MET A 148 -9.29 0.83 -8.69
CA MET A 148 -10.04 -0.43 -8.77
C MET A 148 -9.36 -1.42 -7.82
#